data_AF-A0A2J8B131-F1
#
_entry.id   AF-A0A2J8B131-F1
#
_cell.length_a   1.000
_cell.length_b   1.000
_cell.length_c   1.000
_cell.angle_alpha   90.00
_cell.angle_beta   90.00
_cell.angle_gamma   90.00
#
_symmetry.space_group_name_H-M   'P 1'
#
loop_
_entity.id
_entity.type
_entity.pdbx_description
1 polymer ?
#
loop_
_entity_poly.entity_id
_entity_poly.type
_entity_poly.pdbx_seq_one_letter_code
_entity_poly.pdbx_strand_id
1 'polypeptide(L)'
;MNEVRTPRIRFKGFTDDWEQRKLSNIAERITRKNEKLESTLPLTISAQYGLIDQNEFFDKRIASKDVSSYYLVRKGEFSYNKSTSSDAPWGAIKRL
;
A
#
# COMPACT_ATOMS: atom_id res chain seq x y z
N MET A 1 9.70 26.99 20.62
CA MET A 1 8.57 26.19 21.13
C MET A 1 8.97 24.74 21.05
N ASN A 2 8.87 23.98 22.13
CA ASN A 2 9.14 22.54 22.08
C ASN A 2 7.98 21.87 21.34
N GLU A 3 8.26 21.17 20.24
CA GLU A 3 7.27 20.38 19.53
C GLU A 3 6.75 19.27 20.44
N VAL A 4 5.43 19.22 20.64
CA VAL A 4 4.78 18.13 21.37
C VAL A 4 4.82 16.89 20.47
N ARG A 5 5.68 15.94 20.82
CA ARG A 5 5.85 14.66 20.10
C ARG A 5 4.90 13.56 20.57
N THR A 6 3.99 13.89 21.49
CA THR A 6 2.97 12.96 21.97
C THR A 6 1.59 13.33 21.38
N PRO A 7 0.92 12.43 20.65
CA PRO A 7 -0.39 12.69 20.07
C PRO A 7 -1.46 12.90 21.15
N ARG A 8 -2.48 13.70 20.83
CA ARG A 8 -3.62 13.97 21.72
C ARG A 8 -4.45 12.71 22.05
N ILE A 9 -4.46 11.72 21.17
CA ILE A 9 -5.19 10.46 21.32
C ILE A 9 -4.18 9.31 21.27
N ARG A 10 -4.24 8.41 22.26
CA ARG A 10 -3.29 7.30 22.35
C ARG A 10 -3.89 6.08 23.05
N PHE A 11 -3.49 4.89 22.60
CA PHE A 11 -3.83 3.66 23.30
C PHE A 11 -3.05 3.54 24.61
N LYS A 12 -3.69 2.96 25.64
CA LYS A 12 -3.05 2.69 26.92
C LYS A 12 -1.81 1.81 26.70
N GLY A 13 -0.70 2.18 27.34
CA GLY A 13 0.58 1.46 27.24
C GLY A 13 1.56 2.02 26.21
N PHE A 14 1.16 2.97 25.36
CA PHE A 14 2.07 3.70 24.47
C PHE A 14 2.32 5.10 25.06
N THR A 15 3.35 5.27 25.89
CA THR A 15 3.63 6.54 26.59
C THR A 15 4.81 7.32 26.04
N ASP A 16 5.71 6.68 25.29
CA ASP A 16 6.96 7.27 24.80
C ASP A 16 6.73 8.30 23.70
N ASP A 17 7.58 9.31 23.52
CA ASP A 17 7.41 10.28 22.44
C ASP A 17 7.46 9.63 21.04
N TRP A 18 6.77 10.24 20.07
CA TRP A 18 6.98 9.86 18.67
C TRP A 18 8.40 10.20 18.23
N GLU A 19 8.99 9.26 17.52
CA GLU A 19 10.30 9.41 16.90
C GLU A 19 10.18 9.35 15.38
N GLN A 20 11.00 10.14 14.70
CA GLN A 20 11.10 10.07 13.25
C GLN A 20 12.02 8.92 12.86
N ARG A 21 11.50 7.98 12.06
CA ARG A 21 12.27 6.86 11.50
C ARG A 21 12.30 6.94 9.99
N LYS A 22 13.41 6.49 9.39
CA LYS A 22 13.46 6.25 7.94
C LYS A 22 12.57 5.04 7.63
N LEU A 23 11.75 5.14 6.58
CA LEU A 23 10.90 4.04 6.13
C LEU A 23 11.71 2.77 5.85
N SER A 24 12.91 2.92 5.28
CA SER A 24 13.84 1.81 5.00
C SER A 24 14.28 1.03 6.24
N ASN A 25 14.15 1.60 7.44
CA ASN A 25 14.54 0.93 8.68
C ASN A 25 13.43 0.04 9.24
N ILE A 26 12.19 0.20 8.74
CA ILE A 26 11.00 -0.47 9.25
C ILE A 26 10.22 -1.22 8.17
N ALA A 27 10.62 -1.09 6.91
CA ALA A 27 9.97 -1.72 5.76
C ALA A 27 10.98 -2.09 4.68
N GLU A 28 10.69 -3.19 3.98
CA GLU A 28 11.45 -3.65 2.83
C GLU A 28 10.67 -3.39 1.53
N ARG A 29 11.39 -2.98 0.47
CA ARG A 29 10.78 -2.79 -0.84
C ARG A 29 10.64 -4.14 -1.54
N ILE A 30 9.42 -4.54 -1.83
CA ILE A 30 9.14 -5.72 -2.66
C ILE A 30 9.44 -5.39 -4.12
N THR A 31 10.35 -6.17 -4.70
CA THR A 31 10.72 -6.11 -6.13
C THR A 31 10.42 -7.43 -6.87
N ARG A 32 9.90 -8.42 -6.16
CA ARG A 32 9.57 -9.76 -6.67
C ARG A 32 8.62 -9.68 -7.86
N LYS A 33 9.03 -10.27 -8.98
CA LYS A 33 8.25 -10.36 -10.21
C LYS A 33 7.43 -11.64 -10.24
N ASN A 34 6.32 -11.62 -10.99
CA ASN A 34 5.44 -12.75 -11.20
C ASN A 34 5.92 -13.67 -12.35
N GLU A 35 7.23 -13.91 -12.45
CA GLU A 35 7.87 -14.58 -13.59
C GLU A 35 7.35 -16.00 -13.83
N LYS A 36 6.95 -16.68 -12.75
CA LYS A 36 6.39 -18.03 -12.78
C LYS A 36 4.87 -18.07 -12.94
N LEU A 37 4.24 -16.91 -13.14
CA LEU A 37 2.78 -16.75 -13.22
C LEU A 37 2.05 -17.38 -12.02
N GLU A 38 2.57 -17.16 -10.81
CA GLU A 38 1.95 -17.64 -9.56
C GLU A 38 0.54 -17.07 -9.36
N SER A 39 0.25 -15.90 -9.94
CA SER A 39 -1.08 -15.32 -10.00
C SER A 39 -1.36 -14.73 -11.38
N THR A 40 -2.61 -14.86 -11.83
CA THR A 40 -3.12 -14.20 -13.04
C THR A 40 -4.10 -13.07 -12.72
N LEU A 41 -4.28 -12.73 -11.43
CA LEU A 41 -5.21 -11.71 -10.95
C LEU A 41 -4.49 -10.35 -10.88
N PRO A 42 -4.73 -9.43 -11.82
CA PRO A 42 -4.18 -8.09 -11.77
C PRO A 42 -4.92 -7.25 -10.73
N LEU A 43 -4.20 -6.75 -9.74
CA LEU A 43 -4.77 -5.86 -8.72
C LEU A 43 -4.42 -4.41 -9.01
N THR A 44 -5.38 -3.52 -8.79
CA THR A 44 -5.17 -2.07 -8.74
C THR A 44 -5.44 -1.55 -7.33
N ILE A 45 -4.75 -0.47 -6.96
CA ILE A 45 -4.92 0.18 -5.66
C ILE A 45 -5.98 1.28 -5.73
N SER A 46 -7.02 1.12 -4.92
CA SER A 46 -8.07 2.11 -4.66
C SER A 46 -7.90 2.70 -3.27
N ALA A 47 -7.98 4.04 -3.17
CA ALA A 47 -7.96 4.74 -1.89
C ALA A 47 -9.15 4.34 -1.00
N GLN A 48 -10.31 4.07 -1.59
CA GLN A 48 -11.52 3.72 -0.87
C GLN A 48 -11.62 2.22 -0.59
N TYR A 49 -11.32 1.39 -1.60
CA TYR A 49 -11.66 -0.04 -1.57
C TYR A 49 -10.47 -0.98 -1.34
N GLY A 50 -9.24 -0.47 -1.27
CA GLY A 50 -8.06 -1.33 -1.09
C GLY A 50 -7.49 -1.85 -2.40
N LEU A 51 -6.93 -3.05 -2.38
CA LEU A 51 -6.49 -3.74 -3.59
C LEU A 51 -7.67 -4.49 -4.19
N ILE A 52 -8.03 -4.15 -5.42
CA ILE A 52 -9.22 -4.67 -6.10
C ILE A 52 -8.85 -5.26 -7.46
N ASP A 53 -9.62 -6.24 -7.94
CA ASP A 53 -9.43 -6.79 -9.28
C ASP A 53 -9.61 -5.69 -10.32
N GLN A 54 -8.56 -5.47 -11.09
CA GLN A 54 -8.54 -4.48 -12.15
C GLN A 54 -9.57 -4.80 -13.25
N ASN A 55 -9.85 -6.09 -13.50
CA ASN A 55 -10.79 -6.50 -14.53
C ASN A 55 -12.25 -6.25 -14.13
N GLU A 56 -12.56 -6.34 -12.83
CA GLU A 56 -13.90 -6.03 -12.33
C GLU A 56 -14.12 -4.52 -12.17
N PHE A 57 -13.07 -3.78 -11.83
CA PHE A 57 -13.20 -2.36 -11.52
C PHE A 57 -13.22 -1.44 -12.75
N PHE A 58 -12.65 -1.86 -13.89
CA PHE A 58 -12.66 -1.07 -15.11
C PHE A 58 -13.44 -1.81 -16.22
N ASP A 59 -14.37 -1.12 -16.87
CA ASP A 59 -15.18 -1.67 -17.98
C ASP A 59 -14.36 -2.17 -19.18
N LYS A 60 -13.07 -1.83 -19.22
CA LYS A 60 -12.12 -2.29 -20.24
C LYS A 60 -10.98 -3.01 -19.55
N ARG A 61 -10.53 -4.13 -20.14
CA ARG A 61 -9.32 -4.82 -19.68
C ARG A 61 -8.09 -3.94 -19.90
N ILE A 62 -7.62 -3.30 -18.82
CA ILE A 62 -6.41 -2.48 -18.82
C ILE A 62 -5.15 -3.34 -18.61
N ALA A 63 -5.29 -4.44 -17.85
CA ALA A 63 -4.18 -5.35 -17.57
C ALA A 63 -3.71 -6.07 -18.84
N SER A 64 -2.39 -6.24 -18.96
CA SER A 64 -1.78 -7.04 -20.03
C SER A 64 -2.33 -8.48 -20.01
N LYS A 65 -2.34 -9.14 -21.17
CA LYS A 65 -2.58 -10.58 -21.24
C LYS A 65 -1.49 -11.36 -20.50
N ASP A 66 -0.26 -10.85 -20.55
CA ASP A 66 0.89 -11.36 -19.82
C ASP A 66 1.17 -10.46 -18.61
N VAL A 67 1.01 -11.02 -17.41
CA VAL A 67 1.26 -10.35 -16.13
C VAL A 67 2.56 -10.80 -15.47
N SER A 68 3.45 -11.50 -16.18
CA SER A 68 4.73 -12.01 -15.64
C SER A 68 5.64 -10.89 -15.10
N SER A 69 5.58 -9.71 -15.72
CA SER A 69 6.37 -8.53 -15.34
C SER A 69 5.78 -7.74 -14.17
N TYR A 70 4.58 -8.10 -13.68
CA TYR A 70 3.94 -7.42 -12.56
C TYR A 70 4.66 -7.81 -11.27
N TYR A 71 4.57 -6.95 -10.25
CA TYR A 71 5.05 -7.33 -8.92
C TYR A 71 4.08 -8.34 -8.31
N LEU A 72 4.62 -9.45 -7.81
CA LEU A 72 3.84 -10.46 -7.11
C LEU A 72 3.70 -10.08 -5.64
N VAL A 73 2.51 -9.70 -5.20
CA VAL A 73 2.22 -9.30 -3.82
C VAL A 73 1.60 -10.49 -3.06
N ARG A 74 2.00 -10.69 -1.81
CA ARG A 74 1.51 -11.75 -0.91
C ARG A 74 0.65 -11.17 0.22
N LYS A 75 -0.21 -12.00 0.80
CA LYS A 75 -1.06 -11.59 1.95
C LYS A 75 -0.19 -10.99 3.06
N GLY A 76 -0.59 -9.82 3.57
CA GLY A 76 0.15 -9.07 4.57
C GLY A 76 1.13 -8.03 4.01
N GLU A 77 1.45 -8.08 2.71
CA GLU A 77 2.27 -7.05 2.05
C GLU A 77 1.41 -5.84 1.65
N PHE A 78 2.06 -4.70 1.43
CA PHE A 78 1.38 -3.42 1.20
C PHE A 78 1.74 -2.82 -0.15
N SER A 79 0.77 -2.15 -0.76
CA SER A 79 0.95 -1.27 -1.93
C SER A 79 0.78 0.19 -1.52
N TYR A 80 1.60 1.07 -2.09
CA TYR A 80 1.52 2.52 -1.89
C TYR A 80 1.25 3.22 -3.21
N ASN A 81 0.26 4.11 -3.22
CA ASN A 81 -0.01 5.04 -4.32
C ASN A 81 0.09 6.48 -3.79
N LYS A 82 0.92 7.29 -4.45
CA LYS A 82 1.11 8.72 -4.11
C LYS A 82 -0.04 9.63 -4.55
N SER A 83 -0.93 9.15 -5.43
CA SER A 83 -2.05 9.94 -5.95
C SER A 83 -2.98 10.31 -4.80
N THR A 84 -3.25 11.60 -4.69
CA THR A 84 -4.10 12.15 -3.65
C THR A 84 -5.57 12.14 -4.10
N SER A 85 -6.47 12.05 -3.13
CA SER A 85 -7.92 12.19 -3.32
C SER A 85 -8.52 12.87 -2.10
N SER A 86 -9.81 13.21 -2.14
CA SER A 86 -10.53 13.73 -0.97
C SER A 86 -10.34 12.83 0.26
N ASP A 87 -10.35 11.52 0.05
CA ASP A 87 -10.34 10.52 1.11
C ASP A 87 -8.92 10.08 1.48
N ALA A 88 -7.91 10.47 0.68
CA ALA A 88 -6.51 10.14 0.87
C ALA A 88 -5.60 11.30 0.44
N PRO A 89 -5.53 12.40 1.23
CA PRO A 89 -4.80 13.61 0.85
C PRO A 89 -3.28 13.42 0.82
N TRP A 90 -2.74 12.33 1.37
CA TRP A 90 -1.31 11.97 1.33
C TRP A 90 -1.03 10.67 0.58
N GLY A 91 -1.96 10.24 -0.27
CA GLY A 91 -1.90 8.94 -0.93
C GLY A 91 -2.47 7.80 -0.08
N ALA A 92 -2.46 6.60 -0.64
CA ALA A 92 -3.06 5.42 -0.04
C ALA A 92 -2.05 4.30 0.15
N ILE A 93 -2.00 3.73 1.36
CA ILE A 93 -1.30 2.49 1.67
C ILE A 93 -2.35 1.42 1.93
N LYS A 94 -2.34 0.34 1.16
CA LYS A 94 -3.34 -0.74 1.24
C LYS A 94 -2.66 -2.10 1.36
N ARG A 95 -3.12 -2.91 2.31
CA ARG A 95 -2.63 -4.27 2.56
C ARG A 95 -3.38 -5.26 1.69
N LEU A 96 -2.70 -6.29 1.17
CA LEU A 96 -3.32 -7.50 0.61
C LEU A 96 -3.75 -8.46 1.73
#